data_AF-A0A7K3ZIK4-F1
#
_entry.id   AF-A0A7K3ZIK4-F1
#
_cell.length_a   1.000
_cell.length_b   1.000
_cell.length_c   1.000
_cell.angle_alpha   90.00
_cell.angle_beta   90.00
_cell.angle_gamma   90.00
#
_symmetry.space_group_name_H-M   'P 1'
#
loop_
_entity.id
_entity.type
_entity.pdbx_description
1 polymer ?
#
loop_
_entity_poly.entity_id
_entity_poly.type
_entity_poly.pdbx_seq_one_letter_code
_entity_poly.pdbx_strand_id
1 'polypeptide(L)'
;MSATISLDDIYFAVMLIAVFLVVLSVPTVVLTVRNSSRLMKRYRYLRSIERIDSEGEVPRAMLDEWKAVRNSVGYAAMISDEIGRLNGLRPTMLQAEIAIVLIVLLMLLGTFTPEVMWLMSVVIVLTLTSVVYGALNSKTYIDEYITLLMSVEEKDEEAIDAIYG
;
A
#
# COMPACT_ATOMS: atom_id res chain seq x y z
N MET A 1 35.54 -11.63 -32.50
CA MET A 1 35.59 -10.32 -31.81
C MET A 1 34.97 -10.51 -30.44
N SER A 2 35.73 -10.37 -29.35
CA SER A 2 35.18 -10.36 -27.99
C SER A 2 34.58 -8.97 -27.76
N ALA A 3 33.30 -8.88 -27.45
CA ALA A 3 32.69 -7.63 -27.01
C ALA A 3 33.20 -7.32 -25.60
N THR A 4 34.23 -6.49 -25.49
CA THR A 4 34.66 -5.93 -24.20
C THR A 4 33.61 -4.92 -23.75
N ILE A 5 32.83 -5.29 -22.74
CA ILE A 5 31.90 -4.41 -22.04
C ILE A 5 32.73 -3.33 -21.34
N SER A 6 32.45 -2.05 -21.64
CA SER A 6 33.12 -0.94 -20.98
C SER A 6 32.52 -0.68 -19.60
N LEU A 7 33.27 0.01 -18.74
CA LEU A 7 32.77 0.43 -17.42
C LEU A 7 31.54 1.35 -17.56
N ASP A 8 31.51 2.18 -18.60
CA ASP A 8 30.40 3.09 -18.91
C ASP A 8 29.13 2.33 -19.27
N ASP A 9 29.25 1.20 -19.98
CA ASP A 9 28.10 0.32 -20.30
C ASP A 9 27.50 -0.27 -19.01
N ILE A 10 28.34 -0.60 -18.03
CA ILE A 10 27.90 -1.12 -16.73
C ILE A 10 27.17 -0.04 -15.94
N TYR A 11 27.72 1.19 -15.87
CA TYR A 11 27.07 2.30 -15.19
C TYR A 11 25.72 2.66 -15.81
N PHE A 12 25.64 2.65 -17.14
CA PHE A 12 24.38 2.86 -17.84
C PHE A 12 23.35 1.76 -17.52
N ALA A 13 23.75 0.50 -17.55
CA ALA A 13 22.86 -0.62 -17.23
C ALA A 13 22.34 -0.55 -15.79
N VAL A 14 23.21 -0.28 -14.82
CA VAL A 14 22.83 -0.15 -13.41
C VAL A 14 21.91 1.06 -13.19
N MET A 15 22.17 2.18 -13.87
CA MET A 15 21.31 3.36 -13.83
C MET A 15 19.91 3.05 -14.38
N LEU A 16 19.82 2.30 -15.49
CA LEU A 16 18.54 1.90 -16.07
C LEU A 16 17.76 0.98 -15.13
N ILE A 17 18.43 0.00 -14.52
CA ILE A 17 17.83 -0.88 -13.51
C ILE A 17 17.30 -0.06 -12.33
N ALA A 18 18.11 0.85 -11.80
CA ALA A 18 17.71 1.68 -10.66
C ALA A 18 16.49 2.55 -10.99
N VAL A 19 16.48 3.21 -12.15
CA VAL A 19 15.32 4.00 -12.61
C VAL A 19 14.08 3.14 -12.75
N PHE A 20 14.20 1.95 -13.35
CA PHE A 20 13.09 1.03 -13.50
C PHE A 20 12.50 0.59 -12.16
N LEU A 21 13.36 0.25 -11.20
CA LEU A 21 12.94 -0.09 -9.84
C LEU A 21 12.20 1.08 -9.18
N VAL A 22 12.70 2.30 -9.27
CA VAL A 22 12.03 3.50 -8.71
C VAL A 22 10.68 3.74 -9.37
N VAL A 23 10.62 3.73 -10.71
CA VAL A 23 9.41 4.04 -11.47
C VAL A 23 8.29 3.04 -11.21
N LEU A 24 8.62 1.77 -10.94
CA LEU A 24 7.61 0.78 -10.58
C LEU A 24 7.24 0.83 -9.09
N SER A 25 8.24 0.93 -8.21
CA SER A 25 8.01 0.79 -6.77
C SER A 25 7.32 2.02 -6.16
N VAL A 26 7.78 3.23 -6.45
CA VAL A 26 7.29 4.46 -5.80
C VAL A 26 5.81 4.69 -6.08
N PRO A 27 5.32 4.67 -7.33
CA PRO A 27 3.89 4.83 -7.60
C PRO A 27 3.05 3.71 -7.00
N THR A 28 3.54 2.46 -7.04
CA THR A 28 2.82 1.31 -6.47
C THR A 28 2.61 1.48 -4.97
N VAL A 29 3.63 1.90 -4.23
CA VAL A 29 3.52 2.18 -2.79
C VAL A 29 2.50 3.28 -2.53
N VAL A 30 2.64 4.43 -3.22
CA VAL A 30 1.76 5.59 -3.02
C VAL A 30 0.30 5.26 -3.36
N LEU A 31 0.06 4.60 -4.49
CA LEU A 31 -1.30 4.29 -4.95
C LEU A 31 -1.98 3.26 -4.07
N THR A 32 -1.25 2.22 -3.65
CA THR A 32 -1.80 1.19 -2.75
C THR A 32 -2.23 1.82 -1.44
N VAL A 33 -1.33 2.53 -0.76
CA VAL A 33 -1.65 3.19 0.51
C VAL A 33 -2.82 4.18 0.38
N ARG A 34 -2.85 4.97 -0.69
CA ARG A 34 -3.95 5.92 -0.94
C ARG A 34 -5.29 5.22 -1.17
N ASN A 35 -5.28 4.11 -1.90
CA ASN A 35 -6.49 3.32 -2.15
C ASN A 35 -6.98 2.64 -0.88
N SER A 36 -6.08 2.06 -0.08
CA SER A 36 -6.38 1.49 1.22
C SER A 36 -7.00 2.52 2.16
N SER A 37 -6.48 3.74 2.20
CA SER A 37 -7.05 4.85 3.00
C SER A 37 -8.48 5.20 2.59
N ARG A 38 -8.76 5.22 1.27
CA ARG A 38 -10.11 5.50 0.75
C ARG A 38 -11.10 4.39 1.10
N LEU A 39 -10.67 3.15 0.94
CA LEU A 39 -11.47 1.98 1.30
C LEU A 39 -11.76 1.93 2.80
N MET A 40 -10.76 2.20 3.65
CA MET A 40 -10.92 2.29 5.10
C MET A 40 -12.00 3.29 5.50
N LYS A 41 -11.96 4.50 4.93
CA LYS A 41 -12.98 5.54 5.18
C LYS A 41 -14.37 5.08 4.75
N ARG A 42 -14.47 4.42 3.60
CA ARG A 42 -15.73 3.87 3.09
C ARG A 42 -16.28 2.79 4.04
N TYR A 43 -15.46 1.86 4.50
CA TYR A 43 -15.89 0.80 5.41
C TYR A 43 -16.32 1.32 6.78
N ARG A 44 -15.57 2.26 7.36
CA ARG A 44 -15.98 2.94 8.61
C ARG A 44 -17.33 3.63 8.45
N TYR A 45 -17.55 4.26 7.31
CA TYR A 45 -18.80 4.94 7.02
C TYR A 45 -19.98 3.95 6.83
N LEU A 46 -19.79 2.89 6.03
CA LEU A 46 -20.79 1.82 5.87
C LEU A 46 -21.17 1.20 7.21
N ARG A 47 -20.21 1.02 8.11
CA ARG A 47 -20.50 0.52 9.45
C ARG A 47 -21.22 1.53 10.34
N SER A 48 -20.97 2.83 10.17
CA SER A 48 -21.72 3.85 10.89
C SER A 48 -23.21 3.87 10.50
N ILE A 49 -23.55 3.46 9.27
CA ILE A 49 -24.95 3.28 8.82
C ILE A 49 -25.66 2.21 9.64
N GLU A 50 -24.98 1.11 9.99
CA GLU A 50 -25.54 0.05 10.85
C GLU A 50 -26.00 0.58 12.22
N ARG A 51 -25.35 1.64 12.74
CA ARG A 51 -25.76 2.33 13.97
C ARG A 51 -26.88 3.36 13.76
N ILE A 52 -27.07 3.84 12.52
CA ILE A 52 -28.02 4.91 12.17
C ILE A 52 -29.38 4.33 11.72
N ASP A 53 -29.43 3.03 11.40
CA ASP A 53 -30.65 2.30 11.04
C ASP A 53 -31.76 2.34 12.12
N SER A 54 -31.49 2.88 13.31
CA SER A 54 -32.50 3.15 14.34
C SER A 54 -33.14 4.54 14.28
N GLU A 55 -32.52 5.59 13.71
CA GLU A 55 -33.04 6.97 13.85
C GLU A 55 -32.78 7.98 12.68
N GLY A 56 -32.05 7.62 11.60
CA GLY A 56 -31.67 8.61 10.56
C GLY A 56 -31.97 8.23 9.09
N GLU A 57 -32.28 9.22 8.25
CA GLU A 57 -32.46 9.05 6.80
C GLU A 57 -31.12 8.79 6.09
N VAL A 58 -30.74 7.52 5.95
CA VAL A 58 -29.58 7.11 5.15
C VAL A 58 -29.97 7.01 3.66
N PRO A 59 -29.15 7.52 2.72
CA PRO A 59 -29.42 7.39 1.28
C PRO A 59 -29.59 5.92 0.85
N ARG A 60 -30.65 5.61 0.09
CA ARG A 60 -30.99 4.24 -0.36
C ARG A 60 -29.84 3.50 -1.06
N ALA A 61 -29.05 4.19 -1.89
CA ALA A 61 -27.91 3.59 -2.57
C ALA A 61 -26.85 3.02 -1.61
N MET A 62 -26.68 3.65 -0.44
CA MET A 62 -25.75 3.18 0.60
C MET A 62 -26.33 2.04 1.43
N LEU A 63 -27.65 2.03 1.64
CA LEU A 63 -28.35 0.90 2.25
C LEU A 63 -28.28 -0.35 1.37
N ASP A 64 -28.42 -0.20 0.05
CA ASP A 64 -28.31 -1.31 -0.89
C ASP A 64 -26.87 -1.83 -1.00
N GLU A 65 -25.88 -0.93 -0.96
CA GLU A 65 -24.47 -1.29 -0.87
C GLU A 65 -24.15 -2.02 0.43
N TRP A 66 -24.63 -1.51 1.57
CA TRP A 66 -24.50 -2.17 2.86
C TRP A 66 -25.16 -3.55 2.84
N LYS A 67 -26.40 -3.69 2.34
CA LYS A 67 -27.08 -4.99 2.22
C LYS A 67 -26.33 -5.97 1.32
N ALA A 68 -25.67 -5.50 0.27
CA ALA A 68 -24.86 -6.34 -0.60
C ALA A 68 -23.56 -6.83 0.07
N VAL A 69 -23.03 -6.05 1.02
CA VAL A 69 -21.77 -6.33 1.73
C VAL A 69 -22.00 -6.94 3.13
N ARG A 70 -23.22 -6.86 3.68
CA ARG A 70 -23.61 -7.28 5.04
C ARG A 70 -23.44 -8.79 5.30
N ASN A 71 -23.35 -9.63 4.28
CA ASN A 71 -22.91 -11.01 4.51
C ASN A 71 -21.51 -10.94 5.11
N SER A 72 -21.37 -11.26 6.39
CA SER A 72 -20.14 -11.11 7.19
C SER A 72 -18.92 -11.73 6.49
N VAL A 73 -19.13 -12.83 5.77
CA VAL A 73 -18.15 -13.49 4.90
C VAL A 73 -17.61 -12.58 3.79
N GLY A 74 -18.47 -11.82 3.11
CA GLY A 74 -18.08 -10.92 2.02
C GLY A 74 -17.29 -9.71 2.50
N TYR A 75 -17.73 -9.11 3.61
CA TYR A 75 -17.02 -8.00 4.25
C TYR A 75 -15.65 -8.45 4.81
N ALA A 76 -15.59 -9.58 5.50
CA ALA A 76 -14.34 -10.16 6.00
C ALA A 76 -13.39 -10.53 4.86
N ALA A 77 -13.89 -11.10 3.76
CA ALA A 77 -13.08 -11.43 2.59
C ALA A 77 -12.49 -10.17 1.92
N MET A 78 -13.26 -9.09 1.81
CA MET A 78 -12.77 -7.81 1.26
C MET A 78 -11.70 -7.16 2.15
N ILE A 79 -11.89 -7.19 3.47
CA ILE A 79 -10.88 -6.69 4.41
C ILE A 79 -9.61 -7.55 4.34
N SER A 80 -9.75 -8.87 4.28
CA SER A 80 -8.62 -9.79 4.18
C SER A 80 -7.82 -9.61 2.89
N ASP A 81 -8.48 -9.40 1.74
CA ASP A 81 -7.80 -9.07 0.47
C ASP A 81 -6.99 -7.76 0.60
N GLU A 82 -7.55 -6.74 1.27
CA GLU A 82 -6.88 -5.46 1.45
C GLU A 82 -5.67 -5.56 2.40
N ILE A 83 -5.77 -6.35 3.47
CA ILE A 83 -4.63 -6.69 4.33
C ILE A 83 -3.55 -7.42 3.51
N GLY A 84 -3.95 -8.36 2.64
CA GLY A 84 -3.06 -9.06 1.73
C GLY A 84 -2.30 -8.11 0.80
N ARG A 85 -2.99 -7.13 0.20
CA ARG A 85 -2.38 -6.10 -0.64
C ARG A 85 -1.40 -5.21 0.12
N LEU A 86 -1.76 -4.78 1.33
CA LEU A 86 -0.87 -3.99 2.19
C LEU A 86 0.37 -4.77 2.60
N ASN A 87 0.24 -6.07 2.93
CA ASN A 87 1.39 -6.94 3.17
C ASN A 87 2.26 -7.14 1.91
N GLY A 88 1.64 -7.13 0.73
CA GLY A 88 2.30 -7.13 -0.57
C GLY A 88 3.15 -5.88 -0.86
N LEU A 89 3.04 -4.81 -0.05
CA LEU A 89 3.93 -3.65 -0.18
C LEU A 89 5.36 -3.92 0.29
N ARG A 90 5.58 -4.85 1.21
CA ARG A 90 6.91 -5.15 1.75
C ARG A 90 7.96 -5.47 0.66
N PRO A 91 7.71 -6.40 -0.29
CA PRO A 91 8.66 -6.64 -1.38
C PRO A 91 8.83 -5.43 -2.30
N THR A 92 7.79 -4.62 -2.51
CA THR A 92 7.84 -3.40 -3.32
C THR A 92 8.70 -2.31 -2.66
N MET A 93 8.59 -2.16 -1.34
CA MET A 93 9.44 -1.24 -0.56
C MET A 93 10.90 -1.69 -0.57
N LEU A 94 11.16 -3.00 -0.46
CA LEU A 94 12.51 -3.54 -0.58
C LEU A 94 13.13 -3.27 -1.97
N GLN A 95 12.33 -3.35 -3.05
CA GLN A 95 12.80 -2.97 -4.39
C GLN A 95 13.20 -1.49 -4.47
N ALA A 96 12.44 -0.61 -3.81
CA ALA A 96 12.75 0.81 -3.73
C ALA A 96 14.04 1.07 -2.92
N GLU A 97 14.24 0.35 -1.82
CA GLU A 97 15.48 0.39 -1.03
C GLU A 97 16.69 -0.08 -1.83
N ILE A 98 16.57 -1.17 -2.59
CA ILE A 98 17.61 -1.65 -3.51
C ILE A 98 17.95 -0.57 -4.54
N ALA A 99 16.94 0.11 -5.09
CA ALA A 99 17.15 1.19 -6.04
C ALA A 99 17.95 2.35 -5.42
N ILE A 100 17.65 2.74 -4.17
CA ILE A 100 18.43 3.74 -3.43
C ILE A 100 19.90 3.31 -3.32
N VAL A 101 20.16 2.06 -2.91
CA VAL A 101 21.52 1.54 -2.78
C VAL A 101 22.27 1.59 -4.11
N LEU A 102 21.62 1.19 -5.22
CA LEU A 102 22.22 1.24 -6.55
C LEU A 102 22.56 2.69 -6.96
N ILE A 103 21.67 3.65 -6.70
CA ILE A 103 21.91 5.06 -7.02
C ILE A 103 23.08 5.61 -6.18
N VAL A 104 23.15 5.28 -4.89
CA VAL A 104 24.26 5.69 -4.02
C VAL A 104 25.59 5.11 -4.52
N LEU A 105 25.62 3.83 -4.89
CA LEU A 105 26.82 3.21 -5.46
C LEU A 105 27.25 3.89 -6.77
N LEU A 106 26.31 4.22 -7.65
CA LEU A 106 26.58 5.00 -8.87
C LEU A 106 27.19 6.36 -8.53
N MET A 107 26.64 7.08 -7.56
CA MET A 107 27.17 8.38 -7.15
C MET A 107 28.58 8.32 -6.56
N LEU A 108 28.94 7.21 -5.89
CA LEU A 108 30.27 7.03 -5.28
C LEU A 108 31.33 6.56 -6.28
N LEU A 109 30.94 5.78 -7.29
CA LEU A 109 31.87 5.09 -8.19
C LEU A 109 31.93 5.73 -9.60
N GLY A 110 30.85 6.40 -10.02
CA GLY A 110 30.75 7.01 -11.33
C GLY A 110 31.20 8.47 -11.36
N THR A 111 31.81 8.88 -12.48
CA THR A 111 32.15 10.28 -12.75
C THR A 111 30.99 10.98 -13.47
N PHE A 112 29.94 11.32 -12.73
CA PHE A 112 28.76 12.01 -13.26
C PHE A 112 28.91 13.54 -13.17
N THR A 113 28.20 14.27 -14.04
CA THR A 113 28.16 15.74 -13.93
C THR A 113 27.38 16.17 -12.68
N PRO A 114 27.63 17.38 -12.14
CA PRO A 114 26.93 17.88 -10.96
C PRO A 114 25.40 17.87 -11.10
N GLU A 115 24.87 18.14 -12.30
CA GLU A 115 23.44 18.15 -12.58
C GLU A 115 22.83 16.75 -12.44
N VAL A 116 23.53 15.72 -12.93
CA VAL A 116 23.09 14.32 -12.83
C VAL A 116 23.15 13.85 -11.37
N MET A 117 24.21 14.20 -10.63
CA MET A 117 24.32 13.88 -9.21
C MET A 117 23.21 14.55 -8.37
N TRP A 118 22.86 15.79 -8.70
CA TRP A 118 21.75 16.48 -8.04
C TRP A 118 20.42 15.77 -8.31
N LEU A 119 20.15 15.39 -9.56
CA LEU A 119 18.93 14.67 -9.92
C LEU A 119 18.85 13.30 -9.23
N MET A 120 19.96 12.56 -9.16
CA MET A 120 20.05 11.31 -8.40
C MET A 120 19.73 11.51 -6.90
N SER A 121 20.21 12.61 -6.32
CA SER A 121 19.93 12.95 -4.92
C SER A 121 18.43 13.22 -4.68
N VAL A 122 17.78 13.95 -5.60
CA VAL A 122 16.32 14.18 -5.54
C VAL A 122 15.55 12.86 -5.62
N VAL A 123 15.95 11.97 -6.53
CA VAL A 123 15.33 10.64 -6.68
C VAL A 123 15.49 9.81 -5.40
N ILE A 124 16.66 9.85 -4.75
CA ILE A 124 16.86 9.17 -3.46
C ILE A 124 15.88 9.69 -2.41
N VAL A 125 15.75 11.01 -2.26
CA VAL A 125 14.85 11.61 -1.25
C VAL A 125 13.40 11.23 -1.52
N LEU A 126 12.94 11.29 -2.78
CA LEU A 126 11.58 10.90 -3.15
C LEU A 126 11.32 9.41 -2.92
N THR A 127 12.30 8.56 -3.24
CA THR A 127 12.17 7.10 -3.04
C THR A 127 12.14 6.77 -1.55
N LEU A 128 13.03 7.37 -0.75
CA LEU A 128 13.10 7.16 0.69
C LEU A 128 11.82 7.63 1.39
N THR A 129 11.32 8.83 1.04
CA THR A 129 10.05 9.33 1.59
C THR A 129 8.88 8.43 1.22
N SER A 130 8.85 7.86 0.01
CA SER A 130 7.84 6.88 -0.38
C SER A 130 7.93 5.59 0.43
N VAL A 131 9.13 5.06 0.69
CA VAL A 131 9.33 3.86 1.53
C VAL A 131 8.84 4.10 2.94
N VAL A 132 9.25 5.21 3.57
CA VAL A 132 8.82 5.59 4.92
C VAL A 132 7.30 5.78 4.97
N TYR A 133 6.73 6.46 3.97
CA TYR A 133 5.29 6.63 3.84
C TYR A 133 4.56 5.28 3.74
N GLY A 134 5.05 4.36 2.91
CA GLY A 134 4.53 3.00 2.76
C GLY A 134 4.57 2.22 4.07
N ALA A 135 5.71 2.20 4.74
CA ALA A 135 5.94 1.43 5.95
C ALA A 135 5.04 1.90 7.12
N LEU A 136 4.95 3.21 7.32
CA LEU A 136 4.12 3.77 8.39
C LEU A 136 2.64 3.51 8.15
N ASN A 137 2.14 3.85 6.96
CA ASN A 137 0.69 3.78 6.71
C ASN A 137 0.19 2.35 6.49
N SER A 138 1.00 1.47 5.89
CA SER A 138 0.59 0.06 5.72
C SER A 138 0.35 -0.60 7.07
N LYS A 139 1.25 -0.42 8.03
CA LYS A 139 1.07 -0.94 9.39
C LYS A 139 -0.18 -0.37 10.05
N THR A 140 -0.33 0.96 10.06
CA THR A 140 -1.51 1.60 10.65
C THR A 140 -2.81 1.10 10.03
N TYR A 141 -2.89 0.99 8.70
CA TYR A 141 -4.10 0.52 8.04
C TYR A 141 -4.36 -0.97 8.27
N ILE A 142 -3.32 -1.81 8.33
CA ILE A 142 -3.47 -3.23 8.70
C ILE A 142 -4.06 -3.35 10.10
N ASP A 143 -3.51 -2.63 11.09
CA ASP A 143 -4.02 -2.67 12.48
C ASP A 143 -5.48 -2.21 12.55
N GLU A 144 -5.84 -1.16 11.80
CA GLU A 144 -7.21 -0.67 11.69
C GLU A 144 -8.14 -1.67 11.00
N TYR A 145 -7.67 -2.37 9.96
CA TYR A 145 -8.44 -3.39 9.25
C TYR A 145 -8.68 -4.63 10.12
N ILE A 146 -7.68 -5.06 10.88
CA ILE A 146 -7.81 -6.16 11.86
C ILE A 146 -8.83 -5.78 12.94
N THR A 147 -8.78 -4.55 13.44
CA THR A 147 -9.76 -4.04 14.42
C THR A 147 -11.18 -4.09 13.86
N LEU A 148 -11.37 -3.70 12.60
CA LEU A 148 -12.67 -3.81 11.93
C LEU A 148 -13.13 -5.27 11.80
N LEU A 149 -12.22 -6.21 11.52
CA LEU A 149 -12.54 -7.62 11.33
C LEU A 149 -12.93 -8.32 12.65
N MET A 150 -12.16 -8.15 13.73
CA MET A 150 -12.48 -8.77 15.04
C MET A 150 -13.87 -8.38 15.55
N SER A 151 -14.22 -7.11 15.35
CA SER A 151 -15.51 -6.58 15.78
C SER A 151 -16.71 -7.01 14.89
N VAL A 152 -16.46 -7.75 13.80
CA VAL A 152 -17.50 -8.46 13.03
C VAL A 152 -17.69 -9.86 13.60
N GLU A 153 -16.60 -10.55 13.91
CA GLU A 153 -16.64 -11.88 14.55
C GLU A 153 -17.39 -11.82 15.89
N GLU A 154 -17.12 -10.82 16.72
CA GLU A 154 -17.81 -10.62 18.01
C GLU A 154 -19.33 -10.45 17.85
N LYS A 155 -19.79 -9.77 16.79
CA LYS A 155 -21.23 -9.62 16.50
C LYS A 155 -21.88 -10.90 16.00
N ASP A 156 -21.16 -11.68 15.20
CA ASP A 156 -21.65 -12.97 14.72
C ASP A 156 -21.76 -13.97 15.87
N GLU A 157 -20.83 -13.97 16.82
CA GLU A 157 -20.91 -14.77 18.05
C GLU A 157 -22.09 -14.34 18.95
N GLU A 158 -22.26 -13.04 19.22
CA GLU A 158 -23.40 -12.53 20.00
C GLU A 158 -24.76 -12.89 19.37
N ALA A 159 -24.86 -12.84 18.03
CA ALA A 159 -26.09 -13.20 17.32
C ALA A 159 -26.37 -14.71 17.38
N ILE A 160 -25.34 -15.55 17.35
CA ILE A 160 -25.46 -17.01 17.51
C ILE A 160 -25.87 -17.34 18.95
N ASP A 161 -25.23 -16.75 19.96
CA ASP A 161 -25.59 -16.95 21.36
C ASP A 161 -27.01 -16.48 21.68
N ALA A 162 -27.50 -15.39 21.06
CA ALA A 162 -28.88 -14.95 21.22
C ALA A 162 -29.93 -15.89 20.59
N ILE A 163 -29.54 -16.77 19.66
CA ILE A 163 -30.41 -17.76 19.02
C ILE A 163 -30.37 -19.11 19.75
N TYR A 164 -29.23 -19.48 20.32
CA TYR A 164 -28.98 -20.80 20.91
C TYR A 164 -28.82 -20.81 22.45
N GLY A 165 -28.81 -19.65 23.10
CA GLY A 165 -28.75 -19.45 24.56
C GLY A 165 -30.11 -19.31 25.22
#